data_AF-A0A9W6FJ58-F1
#
_entry.id   AF-A0A9W6FJ58-F1
#
_cell.length_a   1.000
_cell.length_b   1.000
_cell.length_c   1.000
_cell.angle_alpha   90.00
_cell.angle_beta   90.00
_cell.angle_gamma   90.00
#
_symmetry.space_group_name_H-M   'P 1'
#
loop_
_entity.id
_entity.type
_entity.pdbx_description
1 polymer ?
#
loop_
_entity_poly.entity_id
_entity_poly.type
_entity_poly.pdbx_seq_one_letter_code
_entity_poly.pdbx_strand_id
1 'polypeptide(L)'
;MNIVGRGMSGEPGEVLLSKVFSTLVLCRDCGRGGVLFAREMGRWQLPLDATTTHLRDRLFCRSCRDKGLPGKRMTVEAFPAPEGAVA
;
A
#
# COMPACT_ATOMS: atom_id res chain seq x y z
N MET A 1 -3.37 7.12 -8.69
CA MET A 1 -2.93 5.81 -8.15
C MET A 1 -3.86 4.70 -8.65
N ASN A 2 -3.35 3.62 -9.25
CA ASN A 2 -4.16 2.49 -9.77
C ASN A 2 -4.23 1.29 -8.80
N ILE A 3 -3.51 1.38 -7.69
CA ILE A 3 -3.52 0.41 -6.60
C ILE A 3 -4.41 0.95 -5.49
N VAL A 4 -5.18 0.09 -4.85
CA VAL A 4 -6.13 0.44 -3.79
C VAL A 4 -5.99 -0.55 -2.65
N GLY A 5 -6.00 -0.04 -1.41
CA GLY A 5 -6.01 -0.83 -0.19
C GLY A 5 -7.43 -1.15 0.28
N ARG A 6 -7.62 -2.35 0.84
CA ARG A 6 -8.84 -2.76 1.53
C ARG A 6 -8.60 -2.68 3.04
N GLY A 7 -9.18 -1.66 3.67
CA GLY A 7 -9.04 -1.42 5.11
C GLY A 7 -9.65 -2.50 6.00
N MET A 8 -9.19 -2.51 7.26
CA MET A 8 -9.83 -3.25 8.34
C MET A 8 -10.79 -2.31 9.09
N SER A 9 -11.92 -2.84 9.56
CA SER A 9 -12.73 -2.20 10.60
C SER A 9 -12.00 -2.38 11.92
N GLY A 10 -11.00 -1.54 12.16
CA GLY A 10 -10.24 -1.47 13.40
C GLY A 10 -9.88 -0.01 13.65
N GLU A 11 -9.86 0.39 14.92
CA GLU A 11 -9.58 1.77 15.35
C GLU A 11 -8.34 2.34 14.63
N PRO A 12 -8.33 3.65 14.29
CA PRO A 12 -7.18 4.26 13.65
C PRO A 12 -5.97 4.08 14.56
N GLY A 13 -5.11 3.12 14.21
CA GLY A 13 -3.87 2.88 14.94
C GLY A 13 -3.12 4.21 15.01
N GLU A 14 -2.75 4.63 16.22
CA GLU A 14 -1.90 5.80 16.42
C GLU A 14 -0.75 5.72 15.43
N VAL A 15 -0.63 6.75 14.60
CA VAL A 15 0.43 6.85 13.61
C VAL A 15 1.71 6.97 14.43
N LEU A 16 2.38 5.84 14.69
CA LEU A 16 3.73 5.85 15.21
C LEU A 16 4.62 6.35 14.05
N LEU A 17 4.65 7.68 13.91
CA LEU A 17 5.38 8.47 12.92
C LEU A 17 6.89 8.19 12.89
N SER A 18 7.38 7.34 13.79
CA SER A 18 8.81 7.10 14.01
C SER A 18 9.49 6.34 12.87
N LYS A 19 8.75 5.72 11.93
CA LYS A 19 9.34 5.22 10.68
C LYS A 19 8.37 5.45 9.53
N VAL A 20 8.49 6.60 8.88
CA VAL A 20 7.84 6.84 7.60
C VAL A 20 8.46 5.85 6.61
N PHE A 21 7.70 4.86 6.15
CA PHE A 21 8.14 3.94 5.09
C PHE A 21 7.46 4.35 3.79
N SER A 22 8.25 4.55 2.75
CA SER A 22 7.75 4.62 1.38
C SER A 22 7.59 3.19 0.88
N THR A 23 6.36 2.78 0.57
CA THR A 23 6.11 1.40 0.10
C THR A 23 5.87 1.40 -1.40
N LEU A 24 6.80 0.84 -2.15
CA LEU A 24 6.64 0.63 -3.58
C LEU A 24 5.72 -0.58 -3.81
N VAL A 25 4.72 -0.40 -4.67
CA VAL A 25 3.74 -1.43 -5.01
C VAL A 25 3.67 -1.61 -6.51
N LEU A 26 3.70 -2.85 -6.99
CA LEU A 26 3.63 -3.19 -8.41
C LEU A 26 2.66 -4.34 -8.64
N CYS A 27 1.70 -4.15 -9.54
CA CYS A 27 0.84 -5.23 -10.02
C CYS A 27 1.55 -6.01 -11.13
N ARG A 28 1.87 -7.28 -10.89
CA ARG A 28 2.49 -8.16 -11.89
C ARG A 28 1.57 -8.54 -13.04
N ASP A 29 0.25 -8.45 -12.87
CA ASP A 29 -0.70 -8.81 -13.94
C ASP A 29 -0.75 -7.76 -15.06
N CYS A 30 -0.48 -6.47 -14.77
CA CYS A 30 -0.53 -5.40 -15.78
C CYS A 30 0.69 -4.46 -15.78
N GLY A 31 1.68 -4.70 -14.93
CA GLY A 31 2.87 -3.86 -14.79
C GLY A 31 2.63 -2.48 -14.17
N ARG A 32 1.40 -2.16 -13.75
CA ARG A 32 1.11 -0.86 -13.11
C ARG A 32 1.51 -0.87 -11.64
N GLY A 33 2.21 0.17 -11.21
CA GLY A 33 2.63 0.35 -9.84
C GLY A 33 2.55 1.81 -9.37
N GLY A 34 2.99 2.04 -8.14
CA GLY A 34 3.09 3.35 -7.51
C GLY A 34 3.78 3.27 -6.16
N VAL A 35 3.98 4.41 -5.53
CA VAL A 35 4.49 4.51 -4.15
C VAL A 35 3.33 4.82 -3.22
N LEU A 36 3.14 4.01 -2.19
CA LEU A 36 2.22 4.25 -1.09
C LEU A 36 2.94 4.99 0.02
N PHE A 37 2.41 6.15 0.34
CA PHE A 37 2.83 6.93 1.50
C PHE A 37 2.02 6.55 2.74
N ALA A 38 2.57 6.79 3.92
CA ALA A 38 1.88 6.56 5.19
C ALA A 38 0.49 7.23 5.24
N ARG A 39 0.34 8.43 4.65
CA ARG A 39 -0.95 9.11 4.52
C ARG A 39 -1.97 8.32 3.71
N GLU A 40 -1.56 7.68 2.61
CA GLU A 40 -2.46 6.84 1.79
C GLU A 40 -2.83 5.55 2.51
N MET A 41 -1.86 4.93 3.22
CA MET A 41 -2.12 3.76 4.05
C MET A 41 -3.12 4.08 5.16
N GLY A 42 -2.97 5.22 5.83
CA GLY A 42 -3.93 5.71 6.84
C GLY A 42 -5.32 5.96 6.25
N ARG A 43 -5.42 6.58 5.06
CA ARG A 43 -6.71 6.74 4.35
C ARG A 43 -7.38 5.41 4.03
N TRP A 44 -6.60 4.37 3.79
CA TRP A 44 -7.11 3.03 3.51
C TRP A 44 -7.20 2.16 4.76
N GLN A 45 -6.93 2.70 5.96
CA GLN A 45 -6.90 1.95 7.22
C GLN A 45 -6.05 0.67 7.10
N LEU A 46 -4.90 0.80 6.42
CA LEU A 46 -3.87 -0.23 6.40
C LEU A 46 -2.95 0.00 7.61
N PRO A 47 -2.46 -1.07 8.27
CA PRO A 47 -1.52 -0.90 9.36
C PRO A 47 -0.22 -0.32 8.80
N LEU A 48 0.31 0.71 9.47
CA LEU A 48 1.57 1.35 9.08
C LEU A 48 2.79 0.50 9.48
N ASP A 49 2.62 -0.36 10.48
CA ASP A 49 3.57 -1.35 10.94
C ASP A 49 3.44 -2.70 10.20
N ALA A 50 2.46 -2.84 9.29
CA ALA A 50 2.22 -4.12 8.63
C ALA A 50 3.42 -4.50 7.77
N THR A 51 3.82 -5.77 7.87
CA THR A 51 4.84 -6.33 6.97
C THR A 51 4.37 -6.24 5.50
N THR A 52 5.31 -6.24 4.57
CA THR A 52 5.03 -6.24 3.12
C THR A 52 4.05 -7.36 2.71
N THR A 53 4.06 -8.48 3.43
CA THR A 53 3.13 -9.61 3.21
C THR A 53 1.70 -9.22 3.59
N HIS A 54 1.47 -8.59 4.75
CA HIS A 54 0.15 -8.10 5.15
C HIS A 54 -0.40 -7.05 4.19
N LEU A 55 0.46 -6.14 3.72
CA LEU A 55 0.06 -5.14 2.72
C LEU A 55 -0.33 -5.81 1.40
N ARG A 56 0.43 -6.81 0.94
CA ARG A 56 0.14 -7.54 -0.31
C ARG A 56 -1.27 -8.12 -0.35
N ASP A 57 -1.70 -8.76 0.74
CA ASP A 57 -3.04 -9.38 0.83
C ASP A 57 -4.18 -8.36 0.90
N ARG A 58 -3.87 -7.10 1.24
CA ARG A 58 -4.84 -6.00 1.34
C ARG A 58 -4.88 -5.11 0.11
N LEU A 59 -3.89 -5.20 -0.78
CA LEU A 59 -3.79 -4.38 -1.98
C LEU A 59 -4.34 -5.11 -3.20
N PHE A 60 -5.00 -4.36 -4.07
CA PHE A 60 -5.41 -4.86 -5.39
C PHE A 60 -5.23 -3.79 -6.46
N CYS A 61 -5.01 -4.23 -7.70
CA CYS A 61 -4.97 -3.36 -8.85
C CYS A 61 -6.39 -3.11 -9.39
N ARG A 62 -6.87 -1.86 -9.28
CA ARG A 62 -8.19 -1.47 -9.77
C ARG A 62 -8.31 -1.67 -11.28
N SER A 63 -7.25 -1.36 -12.03
CA SER A 63 -7.24 -1.50 -13.49
C SER A 63 -7.34 -2.94 -13.96
N CYS A 64 -6.71 -3.88 -13.25
CA CYS A 64 -6.90 -5.30 -13.52
C CYS A 64 -8.32 -5.73 -13.18
N ARG A 65 -8.86 -5.26 -12.06
CA ARG A 65 -10.22 -5.60 -11.63
C ARG A 65 -11.27 -5.12 -12.62
N ASP A 66 -11.15 -3.90 -13.14
CA ASP A 66 -12.00 -3.35 -14.21
C ASP A 66 -11.93 -4.16 -15.51
N LYS A 67 -10.82 -4.88 -15.74
CA LYS A 67 -10.62 -5.75 -16.91
C LYS A 67 -11.00 -7.22 -16.65
N GLY A 68 -11.55 -7.56 -15.49
CA GLY A 68 -11.88 -8.94 -15.11
C GLY A 68 -10.66 -9.81 -14.78
N LEU A 69 -9.48 -9.23 -14.64
CA LEU A 69 -8.26 -9.93 -14.21
C LEU A 69 -8.19 -9.99 -12.68
N PRO A 70 -7.51 -10.99 -12.09
CA PRO A 70 -7.43 -11.14 -10.64
C PRO A 70 -6.87 -9.90 -9.94
N GLY A 71 -5.83 -9.27 -10.51
CA GLY A 71 -5.27 -8.02 -9.99
C GLY A 71 -4.73 -8.12 -8.56
N LYS A 72 -4.45 -9.35 -8.11
CA LYS A 72 -3.98 -9.70 -6.76
C LYS A 72 -2.49 -10.04 -6.72
N ARG A 73 -1.81 -10.21 -7.86
CA ARG A 73 -0.37 -10.44 -7.88
C ARG A 73 0.38 -9.13 -7.65
N MET A 74 0.42 -8.71 -6.40
CA MET A 74 1.11 -7.50 -5.97
C MET A 74 2.52 -7.84 -5.48
N THR A 75 3.52 -7.13 -5.98
CA THR A 75 4.85 -7.01 -5.37
C THR A 75 4.81 -5.79 -4.45
N VAL A 76 5.32 -5.92 -3.23
CA VAL A 76 5.35 -4.85 -2.23
C VAL A 76 6.75 -4.78 -1.65
N GLU A 77 7.39 -3.62 -1.75
CA GLU A 77 8.72 -3.36 -1.20
C GLU A 77 8.68 -2.11 -0.33
N ALA A 78 9.04 -2.24 0.95
CA ALA A 78 9.06 -1.14 1.89
C ALA A 78 10.49 -0.62 2.03
N PHE A 79 10.67 0.68 1.86
CA PHE A 79 11.94 1.37 2.06
C PHE A 79 11.78 2.36 3.20
N PRO A 80 12.79 2.52 4.08
CA PRO A 80 12.80 3.65 4.99
C PRO A 80 12.72 4.92 4.13
N ALA A 81 11.71 5.76 4.38
CA ALA A 81 11.67 7.04 3.69
C ALA A 81 12.91 7.83 4.09
N PRO A 82 13.61 8.49 3.14
CA PRO A 82 14.72 9.35 3.50
C PRO A 82 14.22 10.41 4.48
N GLU A 83 15.02 10.70 5.51
CA GLU A 83 14.74 11.78 6.46
C GLU A 83 14.45 13.06 5.66
N GLY A 84 13.21 13.57 5.75
CA GLY A 84 12.75 14.74 4.98
C GLY A 84 11.73 14.48 3.88
N ALA A 85 11.32 13.23 3.61
CA ALA A 85 10.16 12.94 2.75
C ALA A 85 8.82 13.15 3.47
N VAL A 86 8.61 14.36 3.99
CA VAL A 86 7.30 14.84 4.44
C VAL A 86 6.87 15.90 3.45
N ALA A 87 5.97 15.55 2.54
CA ALA A 87 5.30 16.48 1.63
C ALA A 87 3.78 16.45 1.87
#